data_AF-A0A2G9NQJ8-F1
#
_entry.id   AF-A0A2G9NQJ8-F1
#
_cell.length_a   1.000
_cell.length_b   1.000
_cell.length_c   1.000
_cell.angle_alpha   90.00
_cell.angle_beta   90.00
_cell.angle_gamma   90.00
#
_symmetry.space_group_name_H-M   'P 1'
#
loop_
_entity.id
_entity.type
_entity.pdbx_description
1 polymer ?
#
loop_
_entity_poly.entity_id
_entity_poly.type
_entity_poly.pdbx_seq_one_letter_code
_entity_poly.pdbx_strand_id
1 'polypeptide(L)' 'MNYIAYLGPEGTYTQKAAEHLQAQERLTGFRLLPLKSIDCVFDALNKHDASYGVIPLENSYLVTDF' A
#
# COMPACT_ATOMS: atom_id res chain seq x y z
N MET A 1 7.20 11.34 9.03
CA MET A 1 5.88 10.70 9.17
C MET A 1 6.09 9.19 9.33
N ASN A 2 5.28 8.53 10.16
CA ASN A 2 5.37 7.08 10.34
C ASN A 2 4.11 6.43 9.74
N TYR A 3 3.94 6.58 8.42
CA TYR A 3 2.82 6.00 7.69
C TYR A 3 3.29 5.15 6.52
N ILE A 4 2.57 4.05 6.29
CA ILE A 4 2.65 3.20 5.11
C ILE A 4 1.32 3.40 4.37
N ALA A 5 1.36 4.16 3.28
CA ALA A 5 0.21 4.33 2.40
C ALA A 5 -0.02 3.07 1.57
N TYR A 6 -1.27 2.68 1.36
CA TYR A 6 -1.58 1.53 0.53
C TYR A 6 -2.90 1.73 -0.24
N LEU A 7 -3.04 1.02 -1.36
CA LEU A 7 -4.31 0.99 -2.10
C LEU A 7 -5.37 0.29 -1.26
N GLY A 8 -6.30 1.07 -0.73
CA GLY A 8 -7.37 0.62 0.13
C GLY A 8 -8.58 0.05 -0.63
N PRO A 9 -9.70 -0.19 0.07
CA PRO A 9 -9.93 0.08 1.50
C PRO A 9 -9.20 -0.92 2.42
N GLU A 10 -9.50 -0.84 3.73
CA GLU A 10 -9.15 -1.90 4.68
C GLU A 10 -9.75 -3.26 4.24
N GLY A 11 -9.08 -4.36 4.59
CA GLY A 11 -9.43 -5.72 4.22
C GLY A 11 -8.89 -6.19 2.87
N THR A 12 -8.15 -5.35 2.14
CA THR A 12 -7.57 -5.70 0.82
C THR A 12 -6.30 -6.54 0.93
N TYR A 13 -5.93 -7.21 -0.16
CA TYR A 13 -4.61 -7.86 -0.28
C TYR A 13 -3.47 -6.86 -0.15
N THR A 14 -3.67 -5.62 -0.60
CA THR A 14 -2.67 -4.55 -0.47
C THR A 14 -2.47 -4.14 1.00
N GLN A 15 -3.51 -4.18 1.84
CA GLN A 15 -3.33 -4.05 3.30
C GLN A 15 -2.42 -5.15 3.84
N LYS A 16 -2.68 -6.42 3.49
CA LYS A 16 -1.86 -7.55 3.96
C LYS A 16 -0.39 -7.42 3.51
N ALA A 17 -0.17 -6.93 2.30
CA ALA A 17 1.18 -6.63 1.81
C ALA A 17 1.85 -5.50 2.60
N ALA A 18 1.10 -4.47 3.00
CA ALA A 18 1.60 -3.38 3.83
C ALA A 18 1.90 -3.83 5.28
N GLU A 19 1.08 -4.71 5.86
CA GLU A 19 1.36 -5.36 7.15
C GLU A 19 2.62 -6.24 7.06
N HIS A 20 2.80 -6.97 5.96
CA HIS A 20 3.99 -7.78 5.74
C HIS A 20 5.25 -6.91 5.65
N LEU A 21 5.21 -5.83 4.85
CA LEU A 21 6.29 -4.84 4.78
C LEU A 21 6.62 -4.27 6.16
N GLN A 22 5.60 -3.86 6.92
CA GLN A 22 5.76 -3.32 8.27
C GLN A 22 6.53 -4.28 9.20
N ALA A 23 6.18 -5.57 9.15
CA ALA A 23 6.84 -6.61 9.94
C ALA A 23 8.26 -6.91 9.45
N GLN A 24 8.48 -7.04 8.14
CA GLN A 24 9.78 -7.37 7.54
C GLN A 24 10.81 -6.27 7.79
N GLU A 25 10.43 -5.02 7.56
CA GLU A 25 11.31 -3.85 7.70
C GLU A 25 11.38 -3.31 9.13
N ARG A 26 10.75 -4.01 10.10
CA ARG A 26 10.69 -3.62 11.53
C ARG A 26 10.27 -2.17 11.72
N LEU A 27 9.26 -1.72 10.96
CA LEU A 27 8.73 -0.36 10.98
C LEU A 27 7.84 -0.13 12.20
N THR A 28 8.44 -0.24 13.39
CA THR A 28 7.74 -0.06 14.67
C THR A 28 7.20 1.37 14.79
N GLY A 29 5.94 1.49 15.21
CA GLY A 29 5.26 2.79 15.31
C GLY A 29 4.76 3.37 13.98
N PHE A 30 4.92 2.66 12.85
CA PHE A 30 4.23 3.02 11.62
C PHE A 30 2.75 2.67 11.67
N ARG A 31 1.91 3.47 11.03
CA ARG A 31 0.48 3.23 10.88
C ARG A 31 0.15 3.02 9.40
N LEU A 32 -0.86 2.22 9.13
CA LEU A 32 -1.32 1.99 7.76
C LEU A 32 -2.30 3.10 7.36
N LEU A 33 -2.15 3.62 6.14
CA LEU A 33 -2.97 4.69 5.58
C LEU A 33 -3.67 4.19 4.30
N PRO A 34 -4.96 3.78 4.37
CA PRO A 34 -5.71 3.36 3.19
C PRO A 34 -6.01 4.55 2.29
N LEU A 35 -5.76 4.41 0.99
CA LEU A 35 -6.03 5.44 -0.02
C LEU A 35 -6.84 4.87 -1.18
N LYS A 36 -7.69 5.72 -1.77
CA LYS A 36 -8.73 5.31 -2.73
C LYS A 36 -8.21 4.97 -4.14
N SER A 37 -6.98 5.34 -4.47
CA SER A 37 -6.37 5.08 -5.77
C SER A 37 -4.85 5.03 -5.66
N ILE A 38 -4.22 4.45 -6.68
CA ILE A 38 -2.76 4.40 -6.82
C ILE A 38 -2.17 5.82 -6.87
N ASP A 39 -2.81 6.74 -7.61
CA ASP A 39 -2.39 8.15 -7.66
C ASP A 39 -2.37 8.80 -6.27
N CYS A 40 -3.37 8.51 -5.42
CA CYS A 40 -3.38 9.01 -4.05
C CYS A 40 -2.20 8.46 -3.23
N VAL A 41 -1.77 7.21 -3.45
CA VAL A 41 -0.58 6.66 -2.80
C VAL A 41 0.68 7.42 -3.22
N PHE A 42 0.84 7.71 -4.52
CA PHE A 42 1.94 8.54 -5.00
C PHE A 42 1.88 9.97 -4.45
N ASP A 43 0.71 10.59 -4.41
CA ASP A 43 0.52 11.92 -3.82
C ASP A 43 0.94 11.96 -2.35
N ALA A 44 0.56 10.94 -1.56
CA ALA A 44 0.92 10.86 -0.15
C ALA A 44 2.43 10.75 0.06
N LEU A 45 3.15 10.07 -0.84
CA LEU A 45 4.62 10.03 -0.82
C LEU A 45 5.22 11.37 -1.22
N ASN A 46 4.75 11.97 -2.30
CA ASN A 46 5.25 13.25 -2.82
C ASN A 46 5.03 14.41 -1.85
N LYS A 47 3.96 14.37 -1.06
CA LYS A 47 3.64 15.37 -0.03
C LYS A 47 4.26 15.08 1.34
N HIS A 48 5.00 13.98 1.47
CA HIS A 48 5.57 13.50 2.74
C HIS A 48 4.52 13.14 3.82
N ASP A 49 3.28 12.87 3.42
CA ASP A 49 2.22 12.37 4.29
C ASP A 49 2.49 10.90 4.70
N ALA A 50 3.16 10.14 3.84
CA ALA A 50 3.64 8.79 4.09
C ALA A 50 5.11 8.61 3.71
N SER A 51 5.77 7.62 4.32
CA SER A 51 7.18 7.31 4.06
C SER A 51 7.34 6.03 3.21
N TYR A 52 6.30 5.21 3.12
CA TYR A 52 6.24 4.02 2.28
C TYR A 52 4.89 3.96 1.56
N GLY A 53 4.89 3.37 0.37
CA GLY A 53 3.71 3.16 -0.46
C GLY A 53 3.63 1.71 -0.94
N VAL A 54 2.47 1.09 -0.82
CA VAL A 54 2.21 -0.28 -1.29
C VAL A 54 1.08 -0.26 -2.31
N ILE A 55 1.40 -0.65 -3.55
CA ILE A 55 0.46 -0.71 -4.67
C ILE A 55 0.61 -2.05 -5.40
N PRO A 56 -0.47 -2.60 -5.97
CA PRO A 56 -0.35 -3.73 -6.88
C PRO A 56 0.31 -3.28 -8.20
N LEU A 57 1.32 -4.01 -8.67
CA LEU A 57 1.98 -3.76 -9.96
C LEU A 57 1.52 -4.74 -11.03
N GLU A 58 1.40 -6.03 -10.71
CA GLU A 58 0.85 -7.04 -11.60
C GLU A 58 -0.23 -7.87 -10.89
N ASN A 59 -1.39 -7.99 -11.52
CA ASN A 59 -2.39 -8.99 -11.16
C ASN A 59 -2.24 -10.18 -12.12
N SER A 60 -1.76 -11.32 -11.65
CA SER A 60 -1.58 -12.53 -12.47
C SER A 60 -2.88 -13.23 -12.92
N TYR A 61 -4.04 -12.58 -12.81
CA TYR A 61 -5.35 -13.18 -13.11
C TYR A 61 -5.96 -12.76 -14.45
N LEU A 62 -5.23 -12.04 -15.30
CA LEU A 62 -5.62 -11.82 -16.70
C LEU A 62 -5.30 -13.07 -17.53
N VAL A 63 -5.91 -14.20 -17.18
CA VAL A 63 -6.11 -15.30 -18.12
C VAL A 63 -7.40 -14.99 -18.85
N THR A 64 -7.27 -14.36 -20.01
CA THR A 64 -8.33 -14.37 -21.03
C THR A 64 -8.39 -15.77 -21.62
N ASP A 65 -9.21 -16.65 -21.03
CA ASP A 65 -9.76 -17.78 -21.77
C ASP A 65 -10.92 -17.25 -22.63
N PHE A 66 -10.61 -16.89 -23.88
CA PHE A 66 -11.57 -16.73 -24.98
C PHE A 66 -11.68 -18.05 -25.74
#